data_AF-R7TSN0-F1
#
_entry.id   AF-R7TSN0-F1
#
_cell.length_a   1.000
_cell.length_b   1.000
_cell.length_c   1.000
_cell.angle_alpha   90.00
_cell.angle_beta   90.00
_cell.angle_gamma   90.00
#
_symmetry.space_group_name_H-M   'P 1'
#
loop_
_entity.id
_entity.type
_entity.pdbx_description
1 polymer ?
#
loop_
_entity_poly.entity_id
_entity_poly.type
_entity_poly.pdbx_seq_one_letter_code
_entity_poly.pdbx_strand_id
1 'polypeptide(L)'
;MLRDKYTCFENVKARINDPECIIELGPLCDSIGEAIMTAYMEGAQRRLQEEQKSLVVSVFEECRQPLFLKLVMDSALQWSSFTPVSSLRVARNVHEAISHLFEALEVKYGSVFVPRALGYLTSSQGGLTGIEMEDLLSCDNEVLNEVYKYHDPPLQEAIRIPSLMWARLQDELQQYLIERLVDSKTVMAWYHRQFWEAATERFLSTAEIKKEFHRRMAEMY
;
A
#
# COMPACT_ATOMS: atom_id res chain seq x y z
N MET A 1 14.45 -7.61 -8.47
CA MET A 1 15.43 -6.92 -7.58
C MET A 1 15.21 -5.42 -7.67
N LEU A 2 15.15 -4.73 -6.54
CA LEU A 2 15.20 -3.26 -6.54
C LEU A 2 16.59 -2.82 -7.05
N ARG A 3 16.65 -1.88 -7.99
CA ARG A 3 17.94 -1.33 -8.44
C ARG A 3 18.64 -0.68 -7.24
N ASP A 4 19.93 -0.96 -7.06
CA ASP A 4 20.76 -0.36 -6.02
C ASP A 4 20.97 1.12 -6.35
N LYS A 5 20.04 1.95 -5.91
CA LYS A 5 19.94 3.37 -6.29
C LYS A 5 20.95 4.24 -5.53
N TYR A 6 21.52 3.72 -4.44
CA TYR A 6 22.30 4.52 -3.48
C TYR A 6 23.63 3.87 -3.06
N THR A 7 24.02 2.72 -3.64
CA THR A 7 25.28 2.03 -3.32
C THR A 7 25.46 1.77 -1.82
N CYS A 8 24.34 1.62 -1.09
CA CYS A 8 24.35 1.57 0.37
C CYS A 8 25.17 0.37 0.88
N PHE A 9 25.06 -0.76 0.19
CA PHE A 9 25.80 -1.97 0.55
C PHE A 9 27.31 -1.77 0.42
N GLU A 10 27.79 -1.24 -0.71
CA GLU A 10 29.22 -0.98 -0.92
C GLU A 10 29.77 0.02 0.10
N ASN A 11 29.01 1.06 0.43
CA ASN A 11 29.42 2.05 1.44
C ASN A 11 29.54 1.45 2.86
N VAL A 12 28.63 0.53 3.23
CA VAL A 12 28.69 -0.16 4.53
C VAL A 12 29.79 -1.21 4.54
N LYS A 13 29.94 -1.98 3.46
CA LYS A 13 30.99 -2.99 3.30
C LYS A 13 32.38 -2.38 3.38
N ALA A 14 32.59 -1.18 2.82
CA ALA A 14 33.86 -0.45 2.93
C ALA A 14 34.23 -0.04 4.38
N ARG A 15 33.26 -0.06 5.31
CA ARG A 15 33.46 0.30 6.73
C ARG A 15 33.55 -0.91 7.66
N ILE A 16 33.05 -2.08 7.23
CA ILE A 16 33.10 -3.32 7.99
C ILE A 16 34.32 -4.11 7.53
N ASN A 17 35.38 -4.10 8.35
CA ASN A 17 36.65 -4.75 8.02
C ASN A 17 36.64 -6.28 8.21
N ASP A 18 35.62 -6.81 8.89
CA ASP A 18 35.50 -8.24 9.20
C ASP A 18 34.40 -8.90 8.32
N PRO A 19 34.76 -9.83 7.42
CA PRO A 19 33.80 -10.57 6.61
C PRO A 19 32.80 -11.41 7.43
N GLU A 20 33.15 -11.84 8.64
CA GLU A 20 32.23 -12.63 9.50
C GLU A 20 31.06 -11.80 10.02
N CYS A 21 31.17 -10.47 9.95
CA CYS A 21 30.09 -9.54 10.31
C CYS A 21 29.09 -9.32 9.16
N ILE A 22 29.26 -9.97 8.00
CA ILE A 22 28.39 -9.79 6.82
C ILE A 22 27.68 -11.11 6.51
N ILE A 23 26.36 -11.14 6.73
CA ILE A 23 25.51 -12.29 6.40
C ILE A 23 24.68 -11.92 5.17
N GLU A 24 24.89 -12.63 4.06
CA GLU A 24 24.08 -12.45 2.85
C GLU A 24 22.71 -13.12 3.02
N LEU A 25 21.64 -12.34 2.88
CA LEU A 25 20.28 -12.85 2.86
C LEU A 25 19.89 -13.14 1.42
N GLY A 26 19.83 -14.43 1.08
CA GLY A 26 19.31 -14.90 -0.20
C GLY A 26 17.78 -14.71 -0.32
N PRO A 27 17.22 -14.97 -1.52
CA PRO A 27 15.78 -15.04 -1.69
C PRO A 27 15.17 -16.11 -0.76
N LEU A 28 13.91 -15.91 -0.36
CA LEU A 28 13.17 -16.94 0.37
C LEU A 28 13.15 -18.24 -0.45
N CYS A 29 13.55 -19.35 0.15
CA CYS A 29 13.41 -20.66 -0.49
C CYS A 29 11.95 -21.15 -0.44
N ASP A 30 11.61 -22.06 -1.36
CA ASP A 30 10.23 -22.49 -1.58
C ASP A 30 9.63 -23.16 -0.33
N SER A 31 10.41 -23.99 0.37
CA SER A 31 9.95 -24.65 1.60
C SER A 31 9.62 -23.67 2.73
N ILE A 32 10.39 -22.58 2.87
CA ILE A 32 10.10 -21.53 3.84
C ILE A 32 8.87 -20.72 3.39
N GLY A 33 8.78 -20.40 2.09
CA GLY A 33 7.62 -19.71 1.52
C GLY A 33 6.30 -20.47 1.77
N GLU A 34 6.30 -21.78 1.54
CA GLU A 34 5.15 -22.66 1.81
C GLU A 34 4.83 -22.76 3.30
N ALA A 35 5.84 -22.81 4.18
CA ALA A 35 5.65 -22.83 5.62
C ALA A 35 5.03 -21.51 6.11
N ILE A 36 5.52 -20.37 5.60
CA ILE A 36 4.95 -19.04 5.87
C ILE A 36 3.50 -18.99 5.39
N MET A 37 3.22 -19.46 4.17
CA MET A 37 1.87 -19.47 3.62
C MET A 37 0.90 -20.30 4.47
N THR A 38 1.31 -21.50 4.87
CA THR A 38 0.50 -22.37 5.73
C THR A 38 0.20 -21.69 7.06
N ALA A 39 1.23 -21.19 7.75
CA ALA A 39 1.06 -20.51 9.05
C ALA A 39 0.19 -19.24 8.93
N TYR A 40 0.33 -18.49 7.83
CA TYR A 40 -0.45 -17.28 7.58
C TYR A 40 -1.93 -17.59 7.37
N MET A 41 -2.24 -18.61 6.57
CA MET A 41 -3.62 -19.05 6.30
C MET A 41 -4.29 -19.62 7.56
N GLU A 42 -3.56 -20.41 8.34
CA GLU A 42 -4.02 -20.94 9.64
C GLU A 42 -4.34 -19.82 10.63
N GLY A 43 -3.45 -18.82 10.74
CA GLY A 43 -3.66 -17.65 11.59
C GLY A 43 -4.89 -16.83 11.19
N ALA A 44 -5.19 -16.76 9.88
CA ALA A 44 -6.39 -16.13 9.36
C ALA A 44 -7.64 -17.03 9.41
N GLN A 45 -7.54 -18.25 9.94
CA GLN A 45 -8.59 -19.27 9.94
C GLN A 45 -9.19 -19.53 8.55
N ARG A 46 -8.34 -19.51 7.52
CA ARG A 46 -8.70 -19.75 6.12
C ARG A 46 -7.95 -20.97 5.59
N ARG A 47 -8.54 -21.61 4.58
CA ARG A 47 -7.93 -22.70 3.83
C ARG A 47 -8.15 -22.49 2.33
N LEU A 48 -7.07 -22.55 1.57
CA LEU A 48 -7.12 -22.55 0.11
C LEU A 48 -7.37 -23.96 -0.42
N GLN A 49 -8.05 -24.05 -1.58
CA GLN A 49 -8.11 -25.30 -2.34
C GLN A 49 -6.74 -25.63 -2.94
N GLU A 50 -6.50 -26.89 -3.27
CA GLU A 50 -5.19 -27.34 -3.78
C GLU A 50 -4.80 -26.64 -5.09
N GLU A 51 -5.75 -26.34 -5.97
CA GLU A 51 -5.49 -25.59 -7.20
C GLU A 51 -5.12 -24.12 -6.91
N GLN A 52 -5.79 -23.50 -5.93
CA GLN A 52 -5.50 -22.13 -5.49
C GLN A 52 -4.13 -22.05 -4.80
N LYS A 53 -3.80 -23.05 -3.98
CA LYS A 53 -2.50 -23.17 -3.32
C LYS A 53 -1.39 -23.33 -4.35
N SER A 54 -1.57 -24.23 -5.33
CA SER A 54 -0.61 -24.47 -6.41
C SER A 54 -0.35 -23.21 -7.24
N LEU A 55 -1.39 -22.41 -7.49
CA LEU A 55 -1.27 -21.11 -8.15
C LEU A 55 -0.38 -20.14 -7.34
N VAL A 56 -0.63 -19.98 -6.03
CA VAL A 56 0.18 -19.10 -5.18
C VAL A 56 1.65 -19.53 -5.15
N VAL A 57 1.92 -20.84 -5.05
CA VAL A 57 3.29 -21.38 -5.07
C VAL A 57 3.97 -21.08 -6.41
N SER A 58 3.30 -21.34 -7.54
CA SER A 58 3.87 -21.08 -8.87
C SER A 58 4.25 -19.62 -9.09
N VAL A 59 3.43 -18.70 -8.58
CA VAL A 59 3.66 -17.26 -8.69
C VAL A 59 4.78 -16.80 -7.73
N PHE A 60 4.90 -17.43 -6.55
CA PHE A 60 5.99 -17.16 -5.62
C PHE A 60 7.35 -17.57 -6.16
N GLU A 61 7.43 -18.66 -6.95
CA GLU A 61 8.66 -19.06 -7.65
C GLU A 61 9.15 -17.96 -8.61
N GLU A 62 8.24 -17.20 -9.24
CA GLU A 62 8.58 -16.06 -10.08
C GLU A 62 9.09 -14.84 -9.28
N CYS A 63 8.63 -14.66 -8.03
CA CYS A 63 9.03 -13.52 -7.19
C CYS A 63 9.19 -13.89 -5.70
N ARG A 64 10.41 -14.29 -5.31
CA ARG A 64 10.76 -14.74 -3.94
C ARG A 64 10.96 -13.62 -2.90
N GLN A 65 10.15 -12.56 -2.96
CA GLN A 65 10.21 -11.45 -1.99
C GLN A 65 9.17 -11.63 -0.88
N PRO A 66 9.51 -11.43 0.41
CA PRO A 66 8.56 -11.55 1.52
C PRO A 66 7.32 -10.65 1.35
N LEU A 67 7.52 -9.41 0.91
CA LEU A 67 6.44 -8.47 0.65
C LEU A 67 5.49 -8.95 -0.45
N PHE A 68 6.04 -9.57 -1.49
CA PHE A 68 5.22 -10.12 -2.57
C PHE A 68 4.35 -11.26 -2.06
N LEU A 69 4.95 -12.22 -1.34
CA LEU A 69 4.22 -13.32 -0.74
C LEU A 69 3.10 -12.80 0.16
N LYS A 70 3.38 -11.79 0.98
CA LYS A 70 2.36 -11.13 1.83
C LYS A 70 1.18 -10.58 1.03
N LEU A 71 1.45 -9.81 -0.03
CA LEU A 71 0.40 -9.22 -0.87
C LEU A 71 -0.46 -10.26 -1.58
N VAL A 72 0.17 -11.33 -2.09
CA VAL A 72 -0.53 -12.44 -2.74
C VAL A 72 -1.40 -13.18 -1.73
N MET A 73 -0.89 -13.45 -0.52
CA MET A 73 -1.66 -14.09 0.54
C MET A 73 -2.85 -13.22 0.97
N ASP A 74 -2.69 -11.91 1.12
CA ASP A 74 -3.80 -11.01 1.44
C ASP A 74 -4.89 -11.02 0.38
N SER A 75 -4.48 -11.04 -0.89
CA SER A 75 -5.40 -11.20 -2.00
C SER A 75 -6.12 -12.54 -1.94
N ALA A 76 -5.41 -13.61 -1.60
CA ALA A 76 -5.96 -14.97 -1.50
C ALA A 76 -6.94 -15.15 -0.35
N LEU A 77 -6.82 -14.39 0.75
CA LEU A 77 -7.81 -14.39 1.84
C LEU A 77 -9.20 -13.94 1.38
N GLN A 78 -9.28 -13.17 0.30
CA GLN A 78 -10.55 -12.69 -0.29
C GLN A 78 -11.17 -13.70 -1.27
N TRP A 79 -10.46 -14.77 -1.65
CA TRP A 79 -10.98 -15.75 -2.61
C TRP A 79 -12.06 -16.62 -1.96
N SER A 80 -13.10 -16.93 -2.74
CA SER A 80 -14.04 -17.98 -2.36
C SER A 80 -13.50 -19.35 -2.77
N SER A 81 -13.90 -20.39 -2.04
CA SER A 81 -13.49 -21.78 -2.34
C SER A 81 -14.00 -22.29 -3.69
N PHE A 82 -15.03 -21.66 -4.25
CA PHE A 82 -15.63 -22.01 -5.54
C PHE A 82 -15.17 -21.10 -6.69
N THR A 83 -14.30 -20.11 -6.43
CA THR A 83 -13.75 -19.26 -7.49
C THR A 83 -12.75 -20.07 -8.30
N PRO A 84 -12.99 -20.29 -9.62
CA PRO A 84 -12.07 -21.06 -10.44
C PRO A 84 -10.76 -20.31 -10.64
N VAL A 85 -9.63 -21.02 -10.57
CA VAL A 85 -8.28 -20.46 -10.74
C VAL A 85 -8.11 -19.66 -12.03
N SER A 86 -8.77 -20.07 -13.11
CA SER A 86 -8.76 -19.35 -14.39
C SER A 86 -9.36 -17.95 -14.34
N SER A 87 -10.16 -17.64 -13.32
CA SER A 87 -10.76 -16.31 -13.11
C SER A 87 -10.00 -15.44 -12.12
N LEU A 88 -8.99 -16.00 -11.43
CA LEU A 88 -8.20 -15.27 -10.44
C LEU A 88 -7.13 -14.43 -11.13
N ARG A 89 -7.14 -13.12 -10.84
CA ARG A 89 -6.09 -12.20 -11.25
C ARG A 89 -5.01 -12.14 -10.17
N VAL A 90 -3.99 -12.98 -10.29
CA VAL A 90 -2.85 -13.02 -9.37
C VAL A 90 -1.67 -12.25 -9.97
N ALA A 91 -1.10 -11.34 -9.19
CA ALA A 91 0.07 -10.56 -9.60
C ALA A 91 1.32 -11.44 -9.69
N ARG A 92 2.27 -11.10 -10.57
CA ARG A 92 3.54 -11.83 -10.76
C ARG A 92 4.77 -11.16 -10.15
N ASN A 93 4.61 -9.93 -9.69
CA ASN A 93 5.66 -9.18 -9.00
C ASN A 93 5.06 -8.18 -8.00
N VAL A 94 5.90 -7.60 -7.14
CA VAL A 94 5.47 -6.64 -6.10
C VAL A 94 4.72 -5.44 -6.69
N HIS A 95 5.18 -4.88 -7.80
CA HIS A 95 4.56 -3.69 -8.37
C HIS A 95 3.14 -3.97 -8.84
N GLU A 96 2.95 -5.07 -9.58
CA GLU A 96 1.62 -5.52 -10.01
C GLU A 96 0.71 -5.84 -8.81
N ALA A 97 1.26 -6.46 -7.76
CA ALA A 97 0.49 -6.78 -6.55
C ALA A 97 0.00 -5.52 -5.82
N ILE A 98 0.83 -4.49 -5.73
CA ILE A 98 0.44 -3.19 -5.17
C ILE A 98 -0.58 -2.50 -6.08
N SER A 99 -0.43 -2.57 -7.41
CA SER A 99 -1.44 -2.02 -8.34
C SER A 99 -2.79 -2.68 -8.18
N HIS A 100 -2.85 -4.01 -8.05
CA HIS A 100 -4.09 -4.74 -7.81
C HIS A 100 -4.74 -4.34 -6.49
N LEU A 101 -3.94 -4.14 -5.42
CA LEU A 101 -4.44 -3.61 -4.15
C LEU A 101 -5.04 -2.22 -4.31
N PHE A 102 -4.36 -1.29 -4.98
CA PHE A 102 -4.89 0.06 -5.23
C PHE A 102 -6.18 0.04 -6.06
N GLU A 103 -6.24 -0.77 -7.12
CA GLU A 103 -7.46 -0.96 -7.93
C GLU A 103 -8.62 -1.49 -7.07
N ALA A 104 -8.37 -2.48 -6.21
CA ALA A 104 -9.39 -3.01 -5.31
C ALA A 104 -9.91 -1.95 -4.33
N LEU A 105 -9.02 -1.10 -3.80
CA LEU A 105 -9.40 0.00 -2.92
C LEU A 105 -10.22 1.06 -3.64
N GLU A 106 -9.83 1.45 -4.86
CA GLU A 106 -10.58 2.40 -5.70
C GLU A 106 -12.01 1.90 -5.98
N VAL A 107 -12.15 0.62 -6.32
CA VAL A 107 -13.47 0.00 -6.54
C VAL A 107 -14.30 -0.01 -5.25
N LYS A 108 -13.67 -0.26 -4.10
CA LYS A 108 -14.36 -0.40 -2.81
C LYS A 108 -14.76 0.93 -2.17
N TYR A 109 -13.89 1.94 -2.24
CA TYR A 109 -14.03 3.19 -1.48
C TYR A 109 -14.27 4.43 -2.33
N GLY A 110 -14.06 4.37 -3.64
CA GLY A 110 -14.29 5.49 -4.54
C GLY A 110 -13.11 5.74 -5.47
N SER A 111 -13.44 6.01 -6.74
CA SER A 111 -12.47 6.27 -7.81
C SER A 111 -11.85 7.67 -7.73
N VAL A 112 -12.39 8.56 -6.89
CA VAL A 112 -11.83 9.89 -6.64
C VAL A 112 -11.20 9.95 -5.25
N PHE A 113 -11.90 9.47 -4.23
CA PHE A 113 -11.44 9.48 -2.84
C PHE A 113 -10.11 8.76 -2.65
N VAL A 114 -9.97 7.53 -3.17
CA VAL A 114 -8.74 6.74 -2.98
C VAL A 114 -7.53 7.38 -3.68
N PRO A 115 -7.59 7.75 -4.98
CA PRO A 115 -6.46 8.40 -5.63
C PRO A 115 -6.04 9.72 -4.97
N ARG A 116 -7.01 10.50 -4.47
CA ARG A 116 -6.72 11.76 -3.75
C ARG A 116 -6.04 11.48 -2.41
N ALA A 117 -6.59 10.59 -1.59
CA ALA A 117 -5.99 10.24 -0.29
C ALA A 117 -4.58 9.67 -0.43
N LEU A 118 -4.37 8.72 -1.36
CA LEU A 118 -3.06 8.11 -1.59
C LEU A 118 -2.09 9.08 -2.29
N GLY A 119 -2.59 9.99 -3.11
CA GLY A 119 -1.81 11.10 -3.68
C GLY A 119 -1.29 12.06 -2.62
N TYR A 120 -2.13 12.49 -1.67
CA TYR A 120 -1.69 13.32 -0.53
C TYR A 120 -0.67 12.60 0.34
N LEU A 121 -0.94 11.35 0.70
CA LEU A 121 0.00 10.53 1.49
C LEU A 121 1.37 10.37 0.80
N THR A 122 1.37 10.19 -0.53
CA THR A 122 2.59 9.98 -1.31
C THR A 122 3.38 11.26 -1.58
N SER A 123 2.67 12.38 -1.72
CA SER A 123 3.28 13.69 -1.97
C SER A 123 3.82 14.36 -0.70
N SER A 124 3.38 13.95 0.48
CA SER A 124 3.97 14.39 1.75
C SER A 124 5.39 13.83 1.95
N GLN A 125 6.34 14.68 2.35
CA GLN A 125 7.72 14.29 2.60
C GLN A 125 7.90 13.55 3.96
N GLY A 126 7.15 13.96 4.99
CA GLY A 126 7.27 13.44 6.36
C GLY A 126 6.20 12.43 6.74
N GLY A 127 5.12 12.37 5.96
CA GLY A 127 3.86 11.73 6.34
C GLY A 127 2.79 12.76 6.72
N LEU A 128 1.60 12.28 7.05
CA LEU A 128 0.46 13.13 7.43
C LEU A 128 -0.18 12.60 8.72
N THR A 129 -0.57 13.48 9.62
CA THR A 129 -1.47 13.12 10.72
C THR A 129 -2.86 12.75 10.17
N GLY A 130 -3.65 12.02 10.94
CA GLY A 130 -5.04 11.72 10.56
C GLY A 130 -5.87 13.00 10.35
N ILE A 131 -5.61 14.02 11.17
CA ILE A 131 -6.29 15.32 11.08
C ILE A 131 -5.92 16.05 9.79
N GLU A 132 -4.62 16.14 9.46
CA GLU A 132 -4.17 16.76 8.21
C GLU A 132 -4.74 16.03 6.99
N MET A 133 -4.82 14.70 7.02
CA MET A 133 -5.45 13.95 5.95
C MET A 133 -6.94 14.27 5.80
N GLU A 134 -7.69 14.33 6.91
CA GLU A 134 -9.11 14.70 6.90
C GLU A 134 -9.33 16.13 6.40
N ASP A 135 -8.45 17.06 6.79
CA ASP A 135 -8.52 18.46 6.36
C ASP A 135 -8.21 18.59 4.85
N LEU A 136 -7.14 17.95 4.35
CA LEU A 136 -6.80 17.96 2.91
C LEU A 136 -7.94 17.40 2.05
N LEU A 137 -8.54 16.29 2.47
CA LEU A 137 -9.65 15.66 1.76
C LEU A 137 -10.93 16.49 1.84
N SER A 138 -11.14 17.22 2.95
CA SER A 138 -12.28 18.14 3.12
C SER A 138 -12.14 19.41 2.28
N CYS A 139 -10.92 19.83 1.94
CA CYS A 139 -10.67 20.93 1.02
C CYS A 139 -10.75 20.53 -0.47
N ASP A 140 -10.93 19.23 -0.76
CA ASP A 140 -10.97 18.71 -2.13
C ASP A 140 -12.41 18.60 -2.64
N ASN A 141 -12.85 19.60 -3.42
CA ASN A 141 -14.20 19.62 -3.98
C ASN A 141 -14.57 18.37 -4.79
N GLU A 142 -13.59 17.74 -5.47
CA GLU A 142 -13.87 16.51 -6.22
C GLU A 142 -14.16 15.34 -5.29
N VAL A 143 -13.43 15.25 -4.17
CA VAL A 143 -13.69 14.25 -3.12
C VAL A 143 -15.05 14.50 -2.50
N LEU A 144 -15.35 15.74 -2.09
CA LEU A 144 -16.66 16.08 -1.50
C LEU A 144 -17.82 15.74 -2.44
N ASN A 145 -17.67 16.01 -3.74
CA ASN A 145 -18.69 15.67 -4.75
C ASN A 145 -18.90 14.17 -4.89
N GLU A 146 -17.85 13.34 -4.77
CA GLU A 146 -18.00 11.88 -4.78
C GLU A 146 -18.67 11.38 -3.49
N VAL A 147 -18.22 11.89 -2.34
CA VAL A 147 -18.72 11.50 -1.01
C VAL A 147 -20.21 11.81 -0.86
N TYR A 148 -20.62 13.02 -1.23
CA TYR A 148 -22.00 13.51 -1.10
C TYR A 148 -22.84 13.36 -2.37
N LYS A 149 -22.42 12.47 -3.29
CA LYS A 149 -23.13 12.24 -4.56
C LYS A 149 -24.60 11.83 -4.40
N TYR A 150 -24.91 11.11 -3.31
CA TYR A 150 -26.23 10.50 -3.09
C TYR A 150 -26.94 11.01 -1.83
N HIS A 151 -26.33 11.92 -1.07
CA HIS A 151 -26.89 12.45 0.16
C HIS A 151 -26.27 13.81 0.48
N ASP A 152 -27.03 14.67 1.13
CA ASP A 152 -26.53 15.97 1.57
C ASP A 152 -25.54 15.83 2.74
N PRO A 153 -24.57 16.75 2.85
CA PRO A 153 -23.72 16.82 4.02
C PRO A 153 -24.55 17.11 5.28
N PRO A 154 -24.18 16.53 6.43
CA PRO A 154 -24.94 16.69 7.67
C PRO A 154 -24.95 18.14 8.18
N LEU A 155 -23.92 18.92 7.83
CA LEU A 155 -23.78 20.33 8.16
C LEU A 155 -23.60 21.12 6.86
N GLN A 156 -24.58 21.94 6.49
CA GLN A 156 -24.54 22.72 5.25
C GLN A 156 -23.54 23.89 5.32
N GLU A 157 -23.22 24.39 6.51
CA GLU A 157 -22.33 25.54 6.71
C GLU A 157 -20.84 25.16 6.78
N ALA A 158 -20.54 23.88 7.03
CA ALA A 158 -19.17 23.38 7.19
C ALA A 158 -19.07 21.95 6.65
N ILE A 159 -18.96 21.83 5.33
CA ILE A 159 -18.86 20.55 4.63
C ILE A 159 -17.46 19.97 4.85
N ARG A 160 -17.39 18.75 5.38
CA ARG A 160 -16.15 17.98 5.58
C ARG A 160 -16.36 16.53 5.22
N ILE A 161 -15.30 15.79 4.91
CA ILE A 161 -15.43 14.35 4.73
C ILE A 161 -15.83 13.68 6.06
N PRO A 162 -16.67 12.63 6.06
CA PRO A 162 -16.91 11.84 7.26
C PRO A 162 -15.61 11.17 7.72
N SER A 163 -15.17 11.39 8.96
CA SER A 163 -13.90 10.85 9.50
C SER A 163 -13.77 9.32 9.35
N LEU A 164 -14.91 8.60 9.38
CA LEU A 164 -14.92 7.14 9.20
C LEU A 164 -14.43 6.71 7.81
N MET A 165 -14.53 7.55 6.78
CA MET A 165 -14.05 7.21 5.44
C MET A 165 -12.54 7.04 5.41
N TRP A 166 -11.79 8.02 5.96
CA TRP A 166 -10.34 7.91 6.07
C TRP A 166 -9.94 6.77 7.00
N ALA A 167 -10.58 6.64 8.17
CA ALA A 167 -10.28 5.58 9.12
C ALA A 167 -10.40 4.16 8.50
N ARG A 168 -11.40 3.93 7.65
CA ARG A 168 -11.56 2.64 6.94
C ARG A 168 -10.47 2.39 5.90
N LEU A 169 -10.10 3.42 5.12
CA LEU A 169 -9.01 3.28 4.15
C LEU A 169 -7.67 3.05 4.85
N GLN A 170 -7.45 3.73 5.98
CA GLN A 170 -6.28 3.55 6.82
C GLN A 170 -6.20 2.13 7.38
N ASP A 171 -7.31 1.57 7.87
CA ASP A 171 -7.38 0.20 8.41
C ASP A 171 -6.98 -0.85 7.36
N GLU A 172 -7.47 -0.70 6.13
CA GLU A 172 -7.11 -1.59 5.00
C GLU A 172 -5.63 -1.53 4.64
N LEU A 173 -5.02 -0.36 4.83
CA LEU A 173 -3.61 -0.11 4.52
C LEU A 173 -2.71 -0.26 5.73
N GLN A 174 -3.24 -0.58 6.92
CA GLN A 174 -2.51 -0.47 8.19
C GLN A 174 -1.17 -1.20 8.17
N GLN A 175 -1.11 -2.38 7.55
CA GLN A 175 0.10 -3.22 7.48
C GLN A 175 1.15 -2.70 6.48
N TYR A 176 0.78 -1.72 5.66
CA TYR A 176 1.61 -1.08 4.63
C TYR A 176 1.98 0.37 4.98
N LEU A 177 1.41 0.88 6.08
CA LEU A 177 1.71 2.18 6.65
C LEU A 177 2.57 2.03 7.91
N ILE A 178 3.30 3.08 8.22
CA ILE A 178 4.06 3.21 9.46
C ILE A 178 3.75 4.54 10.12
N GLU A 179 3.61 4.51 11.43
CA GLU A 179 3.54 5.70 12.26
C GLU A 179 4.94 6.20 12.63
N ARG A 180 5.15 7.50 12.50
CA ARG A 180 6.41 8.18 12.82
C ARG A 180 6.12 9.36 13.72
N LEU A 181 7.02 9.66 14.66
CA LEU A 181 6.96 10.87 15.46
C LEU A 181 7.75 11.97 14.76
N VAL A 182 7.07 13.03 14.32
CA VAL A 182 7.66 14.23 13.70
C VAL A 182 7.12 15.45 14.42
N ASP A 183 7.99 16.30 14.96
CA ASP A 183 7.62 17.53 15.68
C ASP A 183 6.54 17.32 16.77
N SER A 184 6.68 16.26 17.56
CA SER A 184 5.73 15.85 18.61
C SER A 184 4.33 15.42 18.11
N LYS A 185 4.18 15.17 16.80
CA LYS A 185 2.97 14.63 16.19
C LYS A 185 3.21 13.25 15.60
N THR A 186 2.22 12.38 15.71
CA THR A 186 2.24 11.06 15.07
C THR A 186 1.72 11.19 13.64
N VAL A 187 2.58 10.95 12.66
CA VAL A 187 2.28 11.00 11.23
C VAL A 187 2.33 9.62 10.61
N MET A 188 1.51 9.38 9.59
CA MET A 188 1.48 8.16 8.81
C MET A 188 2.27 8.35 7.51
N ALA A 189 3.08 7.36 7.16
CA ALA A 189 3.82 7.31 5.91
C ALA A 189 3.84 5.88 5.35
N TRP A 190 4.21 5.72 4.07
CA TRP A 190 4.46 4.41 3.49
C TRP A 190 5.58 3.68 4.24
N TYR A 191 5.33 2.41 4.60
CA TYR A 191 6.34 1.58 5.25
C TYR A 191 7.37 1.09 4.23
N HIS A 192 6.91 0.54 3.11
CA HIS A 192 7.77 0.03 2.05
C HIS A 192 7.96 1.06 0.92
N ARG A 193 9.20 1.25 0.48
CA ARG A 193 9.51 2.12 -0.68
C ARG A 193 8.72 1.72 -1.92
N GLN A 194 8.50 0.43 -2.16
CA GLN A 194 7.73 -0.05 -3.31
C GLN A 194 6.30 0.50 -3.38
N PHE A 195 5.67 0.74 -2.23
CA PHE A 195 4.35 1.37 -2.18
C PHE A 195 4.41 2.84 -2.59
N TRP A 196 5.39 3.58 -2.08
CA TRP A 196 5.60 4.97 -2.47
C TRP A 196 5.91 5.09 -3.97
N GLU A 197 6.72 4.19 -4.54
CA GLU A 197 7.04 4.18 -5.98
C GLU A 197 5.81 3.88 -6.82
N ALA A 198 5.06 2.82 -6.50
CA ALA A 198 3.84 2.46 -7.21
C ALA A 198 2.76 3.55 -7.09
N ALA A 199 2.60 4.16 -5.91
CA ALA A 199 1.66 5.25 -5.69
C ALA A 199 2.10 6.53 -6.43
N THR A 200 3.40 6.80 -6.51
CA THR A 200 3.93 7.93 -7.30
C THR A 200 3.65 7.74 -8.78
N GLU A 201 3.87 6.53 -9.30
CA GLU A 201 3.60 6.22 -10.71
C GLU A 201 2.11 6.31 -11.03
N ARG A 202 1.25 5.79 -10.15
CA ARG A 202 -0.20 5.73 -10.38
C ARG A 202 -0.90 7.07 -10.15
N PHE A 203 -0.63 7.73 -9.03
CA PHE A 203 -1.38 8.92 -8.58
C PHE A 203 -0.67 10.24 -8.84
N LEU A 204 0.64 10.21 -9.11
CA LEU A 204 1.48 11.39 -9.32
C LEU A 204 2.26 11.28 -10.65
N SER A 205 1.62 10.76 -11.70
CA SER A 205 2.30 10.39 -12.96
C SER A 205 2.92 11.56 -13.72
N THR A 206 2.34 12.76 -13.63
CA THR A 206 2.82 13.98 -14.33
C THR A 206 3.35 15.03 -13.36
N ALA A 207 4.20 15.93 -13.88
CA ALA A 207 4.71 17.05 -13.09
C ALA A 207 3.60 18.01 -12.68
N GLU A 208 2.58 18.16 -13.52
CA GLU A 208 1.38 18.98 -13.29
C GLU A 208 0.57 18.43 -12.12
N ILE A 209 0.33 17.12 -12.09
CA ILE A 209 -0.40 16.47 -10.98
C ILE A 209 0.40 16.61 -9.68
N LYS A 210 1.71 16.36 -9.71
CA LYS A 210 2.58 16.58 -8.53
C LYS A 210 2.48 18.01 -8.01
N LYS A 211 2.57 19.00 -8.90
CA LYS A 211 2.44 20.42 -8.54
C LYS A 211 1.07 20.72 -7.93
N GLU A 212 0.00 20.13 -8.45
CA GLU A 212 -1.34 20.30 -7.90
C GLU A 212 -1.42 19.81 -6.44
N PHE A 213 -0.95 18.59 -6.17
CA PHE A 213 -0.92 18.05 -4.80
C PHE A 213 -0.06 18.90 -3.87
N HIS A 214 1.13 19.32 -4.31
CA HIS A 214 1.98 20.21 -3.52
C HIS A 214 1.34 21.57 -3.27
N ARG A 215 0.64 22.15 -4.26
CA ARG A 215 -0.07 23.42 -4.09
C ARG A 215 -1.16 23.30 -3.03
N ARG A 216 -2.00 22.27 -3.13
CA ARG A 216 -3.09 22.04 -2.16
C ARG A 216 -2.58 21.82 -0.74
N MET A 217 -1.50 21.05 -0.58
CA MET A 217 -0.87 20.90 0.73
C MET A 217 -0.31 22.23 1.23
N ALA A 218 0.33 23.04 0.38
CA ALA A 218 0.85 24.34 0.77
C ALA A 218 -0.24 25.36 1.13
N GLU A 219 -1.44 25.25 0.55
CA GLU A 219 -2.59 26.10 0.90
C GLU A 219 -3.19 25.77 2.28
N MET A 220 -2.89 24.58 2.83
CA MET A 220 -3.36 24.15 4.15
C MET A 220 -2.44 24.60 5.31
N TYR A 221 -1.14 24.78 5.05
CA TYR A 221 -0.12 25.15 6.05
C TYR A 221 0.17 26.65 6.06
#